data_AF-A0A0F6SF85-F1
#
_entry.id   AF-A0A0F6SF85-F1
#
_cell.length_a   1.000
_cell.length_b   1.000
_cell.length_c   1.000
_cell.angle_alpha   90.00
_cell.angle_beta   90.00
_cell.angle_gamma   90.00
#
_symmetry.space_group_name_H-M   'P 1'
#
loop_
_entity.id
_entity.type
_entity.pdbx_description
1 polymer ?
#
loop_
_entity_poly.entity_id
_entity_poly.type
_entity_poly.pdbx_seq_one_letter_code
_entity_poly.pdbx_strand_id
1 'polypeptide(L)'
;MRRRRVVLPSGLEVHVRAPEGAVRDDDVVDGTRLRFGRAIATLLAPGVVEGADVLALAMRDFHVLRDLLLRTGAIAPEPDDDARCRNCDAPLAFDPRELDPIELETAHASAPSPSLDPAPLPSPVRLPRGGIANEITMRPVTLREARPLLEALARDTPYRVTPRLLTAMGVLALGTLDRPVLMARVLGRASDAVWASVEQRYLELNAAPPLVAPLACPACGTLHEVVVPTPDELDPDATRTERDTGAPFLSEHEFERLVERLAPAIYEARGVRIEAVPPRVEPGVPATDIAGEPLLGSYEPRQEVDAAGYTQLEFVVTLYYRTFRRVWEDEGSYDVEAEIRETLDHELEHHLHHLAGHDPMDAAERAEARQELRALYGDRRLAKLAAREAARDLGQFVRVTWPFFVLIALALGAAAGFGWIRW
;
A
#
# COMPACT_ATOMS: atom_id res chain seq x y z
N MET A 1 21.71 -18.14 6.51
CA MET A 1 21.00 -17.81 7.78
C MET A 1 21.48 -18.76 8.88
N ARG A 2 21.89 -18.24 10.04
CA ARG A 2 22.14 -19.09 11.23
C ARG A 2 20.79 -19.61 11.74
N ARG A 3 20.76 -20.79 12.35
CA ARG A 3 19.56 -21.38 12.98
C ARG A 3 18.86 -20.33 13.84
N ARG A 4 17.60 -20.00 13.52
CA ARG A 4 16.77 -19.01 14.22
C ARG A 4 15.66 -19.73 14.96
N ARG A 5 15.38 -19.31 16.18
CA ARG A 5 14.20 -19.74 16.95
C ARG A 5 13.06 -18.78 16.63
N VAL A 6 11.89 -19.30 16.30
CA VAL A 6 10.71 -18.51 15.94
C VAL A 6 9.51 -19.05 16.73
N VAL A 7 8.74 -18.16 17.33
CA VAL A 7 7.46 -18.49 17.97
C VAL A 7 6.35 -18.12 17.00
N LEU A 8 5.55 -19.09 16.60
CA LEU A 8 4.47 -18.95 15.63
C LEU A 8 3.18 -18.44 16.29
N PRO A 9 2.23 -17.88 15.53
CA PRO A 9 0.93 -17.41 16.05
C PRO A 9 0.16 -18.44 16.88
N SER A 10 0.29 -19.73 16.59
CA SER A 10 -0.29 -20.81 17.41
C SER A 10 0.38 -21.02 18.78
N GLY A 11 1.47 -20.32 19.08
CA GLY A 11 2.34 -20.55 20.22
C GLY A 11 3.37 -21.66 19.99
N LEU A 12 3.36 -22.31 18.81
CA LEU A 12 4.34 -23.33 18.46
C LEU A 12 5.72 -22.70 18.28
N GLU A 13 6.72 -23.32 18.90
CA GLU A 13 8.11 -22.91 18.74
C GLU A 13 8.82 -23.82 17.72
N VAL A 14 9.45 -23.20 16.72
CA VAL A 14 10.21 -23.90 15.70
C VAL A 14 11.60 -23.31 15.54
N HIS A 15 12.52 -24.14 15.04
CA HIS A 15 13.79 -23.64 14.55
C HIS A 15 13.82 -23.65 13.03
N VAL A 16 14.18 -22.51 12.45
CA VAL A 16 14.29 -22.31 11.01
C VAL A 16 15.76 -22.14 10.64
N ARG A 17 16.21 -22.86 9.61
CA ARG A 17 17.54 -22.73 9.01
C ARG A 17 17.41 -22.27 7.57
N ALA A 18 18.44 -21.60 7.05
CA ALA A 18 18.49 -21.37 5.60
C ALA A 18 18.59 -22.73 4.90
N PRO A 19 17.84 -22.93 3.80
CA PRO A 19 18.08 -24.07 2.94
C PRO A 19 19.50 -24.02 2.38
N GLU A 20 20.11 -25.19 2.19
CA GLU A 20 21.34 -25.32 1.41
C GLU A 20 20.98 -25.37 -0.07
N GLY A 21 21.54 -24.47 -0.88
CA GLY A 21 21.34 -24.48 -2.33
C GLY A 21 21.00 -23.11 -2.92
N ALA A 22 20.56 -23.13 -4.18
CA ALA A 22 20.09 -21.95 -4.89
C ALA A 22 18.75 -21.46 -4.32
N VAL A 23 18.51 -20.15 -4.47
CA VAL A 23 17.20 -19.55 -4.18
C VAL A 23 16.16 -20.25 -5.04
N ARG A 24 15.07 -20.71 -4.43
CA ARG A 24 13.99 -21.36 -5.16
C ARG A 24 13.04 -20.31 -5.73
N ASP A 25 12.76 -20.44 -7.03
CA ASP A 25 11.90 -19.54 -7.82
C ASP A 25 10.71 -20.26 -8.47
N ASP A 26 10.63 -21.59 -8.38
CA ASP A 26 9.55 -22.41 -8.91
C ASP A 26 8.49 -22.75 -7.86
N ASP A 27 7.22 -22.75 -8.28
CA ASP A 27 6.08 -23.06 -7.42
C ASP A 27 5.62 -24.52 -7.52
N VAL A 28 6.55 -25.48 -7.67
CA VAL A 28 6.25 -26.90 -7.84
C VAL A 28 6.61 -27.70 -6.57
N VAL A 29 5.66 -28.51 -6.11
CA VAL A 29 5.81 -29.44 -4.96
C VAL A 29 5.35 -30.83 -5.39
N ASP A 30 6.24 -31.82 -5.32
CA ASP A 30 5.96 -33.21 -5.75
C ASP A 30 5.39 -33.30 -7.18
N GLY A 31 5.86 -32.46 -8.10
CA GLY A 31 5.38 -32.39 -9.48
C GLY A 31 4.03 -31.69 -9.67
N THR A 32 3.45 -31.12 -8.61
CA THR A 32 2.20 -30.34 -8.66
C THR A 32 2.50 -28.87 -8.45
N ARG A 33 1.99 -27.98 -9.32
CA ARG A 33 2.07 -26.54 -9.12
C ARG A 33 1.08 -26.12 -8.02
N LEU A 34 1.56 -25.40 -7.01
CA LEU A 34 0.76 -24.91 -5.89
C LEU A 34 0.97 -23.40 -5.72
N ARG A 35 -0.05 -22.66 -5.28
CA ARG A 35 0.13 -21.31 -4.77
C ARG A 35 1.11 -21.39 -3.59
N PHE A 36 2.13 -20.54 -3.60
CA PHE A 36 3.25 -20.57 -2.64
C PHE A 36 4.11 -21.85 -2.69
N GLY A 37 4.11 -22.57 -3.81
CA GLY A 37 4.87 -23.81 -3.98
C GLY A 37 6.34 -23.67 -3.64
N ARG A 38 6.97 -22.53 -3.97
CA ARG A 38 8.39 -22.26 -3.65
C ARG A 38 8.66 -22.28 -2.15
N ALA A 39 7.74 -21.72 -1.36
CA ALA A 39 7.84 -21.68 0.09
C ALA A 39 7.59 -23.07 0.69
N ILE A 40 6.54 -23.76 0.21
CA ILE A 40 6.20 -25.11 0.67
C ILE A 40 7.35 -26.08 0.40
N ALA A 41 7.88 -26.12 -0.82
CA ALA A 41 9.00 -26.98 -1.20
C ALA A 41 10.27 -26.68 -0.38
N THR A 42 10.50 -25.40 -0.05
CA THR A 42 11.63 -24.98 0.77
C THR A 42 11.47 -25.41 2.23
N LEU A 43 10.29 -25.23 2.82
CA LEU A 43 10.03 -25.65 4.21
C LEU A 43 10.05 -27.17 4.37
N LEU A 44 9.63 -27.93 3.35
CA LEU A 44 9.67 -29.40 3.34
C LEU A 44 11.08 -29.97 3.16
N ALA A 45 12.07 -29.15 2.79
CA ALA A 45 13.44 -29.61 2.62
C ALA A 45 14.02 -30.08 3.97
N PRO A 46 14.77 -31.20 4.01
CA PRO A 46 15.31 -31.74 5.26
C PRO A 46 16.13 -30.71 6.04
N GLY A 47 15.79 -30.53 7.32
CA GLY A 47 16.53 -29.66 8.25
C GLY A 47 16.23 -28.16 8.15
N VAL A 48 15.32 -27.73 7.26
CA VAL A 48 14.89 -26.31 7.19
C VAL A 48 14.03 -25.95 8.39
N VAL A 49 13.03 -26.76 8.73
CA VAL A 49 12.19 -26.59 9.92
C VAL A 49 12.43 -27.76 10.89
N GLU A 50 12.74 -27.45 12.14
CA GLU A 50 12.82 -28.43 13.24
C GLU A 50 11.78 -28.10 14.32
N GLY A 51 11.17 -29.14 14.88
CA GLY A 51 10.18 -29.01 15.96
C GLY A 51 8.71 -29.08 15.51
N ALA A 52 8.44 -29.21 14.21
CA ALA A 52 7.08 -29.30 13.68
C ALA A 52 6.99 -30.16 12.40
N ASP A 53 5.84 -30.80 12.16
CA ASP A 53 5.45 -31.27 10.83
C ASP A 53 4.91 -30.09 10.03
N VAL A 54 5.65 -29.67 8.99
CA VAL A 54 5.30 -28.53 8.12
C VAL A 54 3.90 -28.68 7.53
N LEU A 55 3.50 -29.90 7.14
CA LEU A 55 2.18 -30.12 6.57
C LEU A 55 1.06 -30.01 7.61
N ALA A 56 1.36 -30.21 8.89
CA ALA A 56 0.40 -30.10 9.99
C ALA A 56 0.30 -28.67 10.56
N LEU A 57 1.14 -27.73 10.11
CA LEU A 57 1.06 -26.34 10.53
C LEU A 57 -0.28 -25.73 10.14
N ALA A 58 -0.84 -24.90 11.02
CA ALA A 58 -1.93 -24.01 10.66
C ALA A 58 -1.49 -23.10 9.51
N MET A 59 -2.39 -22.77 8.58
CA MET A 59 -2.07 -21.87 7.46
C MET A 59 -1.48 -20.53 7.93
N ARG A 60 -1.97 -20.03 9.07
CA ARG A 60 -1.45 -18.82 9.71
C ARG A 60 0.03 -18.92 10.07
N ASP A 61 0.43 -20.04 10.65
CA ASP A 61 1.83 -20.32 11.01
C ASP A 61 2.71 -20.51 9.76
N PHE A 62 2.16 -21.17 8.73
CA PHE A 62 2.83 -21.32 7.44
C PHE A 62 3.15 -19.96 6.81
N HIS A 63 2.21 -19.00 6.85
CA HIS A 63 2.42 -17.66 6.29
C HIS A 63 3.56 -16.90 6.97
N VAL A 64 3.70 -17.02 8.30
CA VAL A 64 4.84 -16.46 9.04
C VAL A 64 6.17 -17.05 8.54
N LEU A 65 6.22 -18.37 8.34
CA LEU A 65 7.41 -19.03 7.83
C LEU A 65 7.71 -18.68 6.38
N ARG A 66 6.69 -18.55 5.52
CA ARG A 66 6.82 -18.06 4.14
C ARG A 66 7.47 -16.67 4.12
N ASP A 67 6.96 -15.74 4.93
CA ASP A 67 7.52 -14.38 4.96
C ASP A 67 8.97 -14.35 5.48
N LEU A 68 9.27 -15.18 6.48
CA LEU A 68 10.65 -15.34 6.94
C LEU A 68 11.59 -15.87 5.85
N LEU A 69 11.15 -16.85 5.06
CA LEU A 69 11.93 -17.36 3.93
C LEU A 69 12.14 -16.29 2.85
N LEU A 70 11.11 -15.49 2.56
CA LEU A 70 11.18 -14.39 1.60
C LEU A 70 12.23 -13.36 2.03
N ARG A 71 12.13 -12.86 3.27
CA ARG A 71 13.04 -11.82 3.82
C ARG A 71 14.48 -12.29 3.96
N THR A 72 14.68 -13.58 4.20
CA THR A 72 16.03 -14.15 4.28
C THR A 72 16.61 -14.53 2.93
N GLY A 73 15.87 -14.31 1.84
CA GLY A 73 16.27 -14.63 0.48
C GLY A 73 16.35 -16.14 0.20
N ALA A 74 15.69 -16.96 1.02
CA ALA A 74 15.62 -18.40 0.81
C ALA A 74 14.69 -18.78 -0.35
N ILE A 75 13.69 -17.93 -0.63
CA ILE A 75 12.82 -18.01 -1.81
C ILE A 75 12.88 -16.69 -2.58
N ALA A 76 12.66 -16.76 -3.88
CA ALA A 76 12.57 -15.58 -4.72
C ALA A 76 11.26 -14.82 -4.44
N PRO A 77 11.27 -13.48 -4.45
CA PRO A 77 10.05 -12.68 -4.43
C PRO A 77 9.08 -13.13 -5.51
N GLU A 78 7.79 -13.00 -5.21
CA GLU A 78 6.77 -13.10 -6.25
C GLU A 78 6.97 -11.89 -7.20
N PRO A 79 6.97 -12.11 -8.52
CA PRO A 79 7.12 -11.00 -9.46
C PRO A 79 5.91 -10.08 -9.34
N ASP A 80 6.18 -8.80 -9.09
CA ASP A 80 5.22 -7.71 -9.17
C ASP A 80 5.74 -6.72 -10.21
N ASP A 81 5.66 -7.12 -11.48
CA ASP A 81 6.23 -6.39 -12.62
C ASP A 81 5.47 -5.08 -12.91
N ASP A 82 4.34 -4.86 -12.24
CA ASP A 82 3.40 -3.76 -12.52
C ASP A 82 3.22 -2.79 -11.35
N ALA A 83 3.95 -2.93 -10.24
CA ALA A 83 3.86 -1.99 -9.13
C ALA A 83 4.17 -0.56 -9.61
N ARG A 84 3.18 0.34 -9.52
CA ARG A 84 3.29 1.73 -9.94
C ARG A 84 2.91 2.67 -8.82
N CYS A 85 3.55 3.84 -8.81
CA CYS A 85 3.20 4.90 -7.89
C CYS A 85 1.80 5.43 -8.22
N ARG A 86 0.84 5.28 -7.29
CA ARG A 86 -0.50 5.89 -7.32
C ARG A 86 -0.49 7.38 -7.68
N ASN A 87 0.59 8.08 -7.36
CA ASN A 87 0.70 9.52 -7.60
C ASN A 87 1.30 9.91 -8.96
N CYS A 88 2.35 9.24 -9.43
CA CYS A 88 3.06 9.66 -10.66
C CYS A 88 3.24 8.56 -11.71
N ASP A 89 2.67 7.38 -11.49
CA ASP A 89 2.75 6.18 -12.34
C ASP A 89 4.16 5.63 -12.57
N ALA A 90 5.17 6.21 -11.92
CA ALA A 90 6.54 5.70 -11.97
C ALA A 90 6.59 4.27 -11.41
N PRO A 91 7.39 3.39 -12.01
CA PRO A 91 7.55 2.03 -11.51
C PRO A 91 8.10 2.05 -10.08
N LEU A 92 7.51 1.24 -9.21
CA LEU A 92 7.96 1.02 -7.84
C LEU A 92 8.70 -0.30 -7.78
N ALA A 93 9.94 -0.25 -7.26
CA ALA A 93 10.68 -1.46 -6.94
C ALA A 93 10.67 -1.60 -5.42
N PHE A 94 10.13 -2.72 -4.94
CA PHE A 94 10.12 -3.08 -3.53
C PHE A 94 10.85 -4.40 -3.33
N ASP A 95 11.88 -4.40 -2.49
CA ASP A 95 12.53 -5.63 -2.06
C ASP A 95 12.11 -5.97 -0.62
N PRO A 96 11.26 -7.00 -0.41
CA PRO A 96 10.82 -7.40 0.93
C PRO A 96 11.98 -7.78 1.86
N ARG A 97 13.15 -8.11 1.31
CA ARG A 97 14.37 -8.44 2.06
C ARG A 97 14.99 -7.24 2.78
N GLU A 98 14.60 -6.02 2.44
CA GLU A 98 15.05 -4.81 3.16
C GLU A 98 14.38 -4.65 4.54
N LEU A 99 13.29 -5.37 4.78
CA LEU A 99 12.54 -5.29 6.03
C LEU A 99 13.15 -6.18 7.13
N ASP A 100 13.13 -5.71 8.37
CA ASP A 100 13.69 -6.44 9.51
C ASP A 100 12.78 -7.63 9.90
N PRO A 101 13.28 -8.88 9.90
CA PRO A 101 12.49 -10.02 10.34
C PRO A 101 12.10 -10.01 11.82
N ILE A 102 12.64 -9.12 12.67
CA ILE A 102 12.22 -8.97 14.08
C ILE A 102 10.86 -8.25 14.19
N GLU A 103 10.57 -7.34 13.27
CA GLU A 103 9.29 -6.62 13.24
C GLU A 103 8.11 -7.58 12.99
N LEU A 104 8.36 -8.65 12.22
CA LEU A 104 7.45 -9.77 11.99
C LEU A 104 7.09 -10.51 13.27
N GLU A 105 8.09 -10.90 14.06
CA GLU A 105 7.87 -11.62 15.32
C GLU A 105 7.02 -10.78 16.29
N THR A 106 7.24 -9.46 16.32
CA THR A 106 6.50 -8.54 17.19
C THR A 106 5.05 -8.35 16.74
N ALA A 107 4.83 -8.16 15.43
CA ALA A 107 3.49 -8.00 14.86
C ALA A 107 2.64 -9.27 15.05
N HIS A 108 3.22 -10.45 14.86
CA HIS A 108 2.50 -11.71 15.05
C HIS A 108 2.21 -12.04 16.51
N ALA A 109 3.14 -11.74 17.42
CA ALA A 109 2.93 -11.98 18.86
C ALA A 109 1.76 -11.16 19.43
N SER A 110 1.45 -10.01 18.83
CA SER A 110 0.40 -9.10 19.29
C SER A 110 -0.95 -9.35 18.62
N ALA A 111 -1.00 -10.30 17.69
CA ALA A 111 -2.17 -10.54 16.87
C ALA A 111 -3.27 -11.27 17.65
N PRO A 112 -4.54 -10.81 17.61
CA PRO A 112 -5.61 -11.52 18.25
C PRO A 112 -5.78 -12.92 17.65
N SER A 113 -6.23 -13.86 18.49
CA SER A 113 -6.76 -15.12 17.99
C SER A 113 -8.05 -14.84 17.22
N PRO A 114 -8.26 -15.45 16.04
CA PRO A 114 -9.46 -15.20 15.28
C PRO A 114 -10.67 -15.78 16.02
N SER A 115 -11.80 -15.07 15.98
CA SER A 115 -13.07 -15.63 16.48
C SER A 115 -13.44 -16.88 15.66
N LEU A 116 -13.98 -17.90 16.32
CA LEU A 116 -14.51 -19.11 15.69
C LEU A 116 -16.03 -19.10 15.57
N ASP A 117 -16.67 -17.98 15.91
CA ASP A 117 -18.12 -17.84 15.83
C ASP A 117 -18.58 -17.87 14.35
N PRO A 118 -19.84 -18.28 14.10
CA PRO A 118 -20.43 -18.15 12.77
C PRO A 118 -20.36 -16.70 12.28
N ALA A 119 -19.96 -16.52 11.02
CA ALA A 119 -19.90 -15.21 10.39
C ALA A 119 -21.20 -14.92 9.62
N PRO A 120 -21.76 -13.70 9.71
CA PRO A 120 -22.95 -13.34 8.96
C PRO A 120 -22.67 -13.27 7.45
N LEU A 121 -23.68 -13.61 6.65
CA LEU A 121 -23.66 -13.46 5.20
C LEU A 121 -24.30 -12.12 4.80
N PRO A 122 -23.79 -11.44 3.76
CA PRO A 122 -24.33 -10.15 3.33
C PRO A 122 -25.73 -10.26 2.71
N SER A 123 -26.12 -11.47 2.26
CA SER A 123 -27.48 -11.75 1.84
C SER A 123 -27.89 -13.19 2.19
N PRO A 124 -29.19 -13.44 2.43
CA PRO A 124 -29.68 -14.77 2.75
C PRO A 124 -29.49 -15.76 1.59
N VAL A 125 -28.92 -16.94 1.89
CA VAL A 125 -28.69 -17.99 0.90
C VAL A 125 -29.77 -19.08 1.02
N ARG A 126 -30.43 -19.40 -0.09
CA ARG A 126 -31.47 -20.44 -0.13
C ARG A 126 -30.86 -21.84 -0.04
N LEU A 127 -31.28 -22.59 0.98
CA LEU A 127 -30.90 -23.97 1.20
C LEU A 127 -31.86 -24.94 0.48
N PRO A 128 -31.46 -26.21 0.27
CA PRO A 128 -32.37 -27.25 -0.19
C PRO A 128 -33.59 -27.37 0.74
N ARG A 129 -34.76 -27.68 0.17
CA ARG A 129 -36.05 -27.83 0.88
C ARG A 129 -36.58 -26.55 1.53
N GLY A 130 -36.17 -25.38 1.04
CA GLY A 130 -36.76 -24.08 1.42
C GLY A 130 -36.19 -23.45 2.68
N GLY A 131 -35.11 -24.01 3.25
CA GLY A 131 -34.39 -23.36 4.34
C GLY A 131 -33.63 -22.11 3.85
N ILE A 132 -33.19 -21.28 4.80
CA ILE A 132 -32.40 -20.07 4.54
C ILE A 132 -31.21 -20.08 5.49
N ALA A 133 -30.02 -19.79 4.98
CA ALA A 133 -28.83 -19.54 5.77
C ALA A 133 -28.48 -18.05 5.73
N ASN A 134 -28.22 -17.46 6.88
CA ASN A 134 -27.76 -16.08 7.04
C ASN A 134 -26.34 -16.03 7.60
N GLU A 135 -25.71 -17.18 7.82
CA GLU A 135 -24.40 -17.29 8.45
C GLU A 135 -23.63 -18.48 7.88
N ILE A 136 -22.32 -18.44 8.01
CA ILE A 136 -21.39 -19.50 7.65
C ILE A 136 -20.47 -19.83 8.84
N THR A 137 -20.29 -21.11 9.11
CA THR A 137 -19.34 -21.59 10.12
C THR A 137 -18.10 -22.11 9.41
N MET A 138 -16.95 -21.56 9.77
CA MET A 138 -15.65 -21.92 9.21
C MET A 138 -14.65 -22.18 10.34
N ARG A 139 -13.56 -22.89 10.03
CA ARG A 139 -12.45 -23.12 10.96
C ARG A 139 -11.10 -22.82 10.30
N PRO A 140 -10.05 -22.58 11.10
CA PRO A 140 -8.69 -22.63 10.60
C PRO A 140 -8.38 -24.00 9.96
N VAL A 141 -7.55 -23.99 8.93
CA VAL A 141 -7.07 -25.18 8.23
C VAL A 141 -5.57 -25.32 8.35
N THR A 142 -5.10 -26.56 8.27
CA THR A 142 -3.66 -26.85 8.14
C THR A 142 -3.20 -26.74 6.70
N LEU A 143 -1.89 -26.61 6.48
CA LEU A 143 -1.28 -26.59 5.14
C LEU A 143 -1.67 -27.85 4.33
N ARG A 144 -1.73 -29.02 4.97
CA ARG A 144 -2.18 -30.27 4.35
C ARG A 144 -3.62 -30.19 3.86
N GLU A 145 -4.50 -29.61 4.67
CA GLU A 145 -5.93 -29.46 4.34
C GLU A 145 -6.15 -28.41 3.26
N ALA A 146 -5.38 -27.32 3.28
CA ALA A 146 -5.45 -26.22 2.31
C ALA A 146 -4.87 -26.58 0.93
N ARG A 147 -4.05 -27.64 0.82
CA ARG A 147 -3.39 -28.03 -0.45
C ARG A 147 -4.31 -28.06 -1.69
N PRO A 148 -5.56 -28.56 -1.65
CA PRO A 148 -6.46 -28.51 -2.80
C PRO A 148 -6.86 -27.09 -3.23
N LEU A 149 -6.98 -26.15 -2.28
CA LEU A 149 -7.22 -24.74 -2.55
C LEU A 149 -5.98 -24.13 -3.19
N LEU A 150 -4.79 -24.35 -2.62
CA LEU A 150 -3.53 -23.87 -3.18
C LEU A 150 -3.25 -24.40 -4.59
N GLU A 151 -3.63 -25.65 -4.87
CA GLU A 151 -3.57 -26.24 -6.22
C GLU A 151 -4.57 -25.57 -7.19
N ALA A 152 -5.76 -25.21 -6.70
CA ALA A 152 -6.77 -24.55 -7.52
C ALA A 152 -6.34 -23.11 -7.87
N LEU A 153 -5.79 -22.37 -6.90
CA LEU A 153 -5.29 -21.00 -7.04
C LEU A 153 -4.04 -20.90 -7.93
N ALA A 154 -3.28 -22.00 -8.07
CA ALA A 154 -2.11 -22.05 -8.95
C ALA A 154 -2.46 -22.12 -10.45
N ARG A 155 -3.75 -22.24 -10.79
CA ARG A 155 -4.23 -22.39 -12.16
C ARG A 155 -4.81 -21.07 -12.64
N ASP A 156 -4.52 -20.70 -13.88
CA ASP A 156 -5.08 -19.50 -14.53
C ASP A 156 -6.53 -19.70 -15.00
N THR A 157 -7.28 -20.59 -14.35
CA THR A 157 -8.66 -20.95 -14.72
C THR A 157 -9.57 -20.81 -13.53
N PRO A 158 -10.81 -20.29 -13.71
CA PRO A 158 -11.79 -20.24 -12.64
C PRO A 158 -11.96 -21.60 -11.97
N TYR A 159 -11.79 -21.64 -10.65
CA TYR A 159 -11.94 -22.88 -9.90
C TYR A 159 -13.42 -23.23 -9.75
N ARG A 160 -13.73 -24.53 -9.76
CA ARG A 160 -15.09 -25.01 -9.50
C ARG A 160 -15.29 -25.21 -8.01
N VAL A 161 -16.42 -24.74 -7.50
CA VAL A 161 -16.83 -24.96 -6.12
C VAL A 161 -17.14 -26.44 -5.92
N THR A 162 -16.26 -27.15 -5.21
CA THR A 162 -16.38 -28.58 -4.93
C THR A 162 -16.34 -28.84 -3.43
N PRO A 163 -16.83 -30.00 -2.96
CA PRO A 163 -16.73 -30.38 -1.55
C PRO A 163 -15.29 -30.37 -1.02
N ARG A 164 -14.34 -30.79 -1.87
CA ARG A 164 -12.91 -30.81 -1.55
C ARG A 164 -12.37 -29.39 -1.38
N LEU A 165 -12.78 -28.45 -2.24
CA LEU A 165 -12.41 -27.05 -2.12
C LEU A 165 -12.99 -26.42 -0.85
N LEU A 166 -14.27 -26.63 -0.56
CA LEU A 166 -14.91 -26.11 0.67
C LEU A 166 -14.22 -26.63 1.94
N THR A 167 -13.83 -27.90 1.94
CA THR A 167 -13.06 -28.48 3.05
C THR A 167 -11.68 -27.83 3.17
N ALA A 168 -11.01 -27.56 2.05
CA ALA A 168 -9.72 -26.87 2.01
C ALA A 168 -9.82 -25.41 2.45
N MET A 169 -10.98 -24.77 2.28
CA MET A 169 -11.29 -23.45 2.83
C MET A 169 -11.76 -23.50 4.30
N GLY A 170 -11.90 -24.68 4.89
CA GLY A 170 -12.35 -24.83 6.28
C GLY A 170 -13.83 -24.60 6.51
N VAL A 171 -14.67 -24.66 5.47
CA VAL A 171 -16.13 -24.50 5.59
C VAL A 171 -16.74 -25.73 6.27
N LEU A 172 -17.37 -25.51 7.42
CA LEU A 172 -18.01 -26.55 8.23
C LEU A 172 -19.52 -26.61 8.00
N ALA A 173 -20.18 -25.45 7.97
CA ALA A 173 -21.63 -25.36 7.83
C ALA A 173 -22.06 -24.05 7.17
N LEU A 174 -23.23 -24.08 6.53
CA LEU A 174 -23.95 -22.94 5.97
C LEU A 174 -25.34 -22.88 6.63
N GLY A 175 -25.49 -22.05 7.67
CA GLY A 175 -26.60 -22.15 8.61
C GLY A 175 -26.73 -23.56 9.18
N THR A 176 -27.88 -24.20 9.00
CA THR A 176 -28.11 -25.59 9.45
C THR A 176 -27.60 -26.66 8.48
N LEU A 177 -27.02 -26.28 7.34
CA LEU A 177 -26.55 -27.23 6.31
C LEU A 177 -25.08 -27.57 6.52
N ASP A 178 -24.78 -28.83 6.84
CA ASP A 178 -23.42 -29.33 7.14
C ASP A 178 -22.88 -30.31 6.09
N ARG A 179 -23.70 -30.71 5.09
CA ARG A 179 -23.30 -31.70 4.08
C ARG A 179 -22.46 -31.07 2.97
N PRO A 180 -21.17 -31.41 2.80
CA PRO A 180 -20.26 -30.72 1.86
C PRO A 180 -20.73 -30.71 0.39
N VAL A 181 -21.33 -31.81 -0.07
CA VAL A 181 -21.89 -31.92 -1.43
C VAL A 181 -23.02 -30.93 -1.68
N LEU A 182 -23.88 -30.72 -0.67
CA LEU A 182 -24.98 -29.77 -0.77
C LEU A 182 -24.48 -28.33 -0.62
N MET A 183 -23.56 -28.08 0.32
CA MET A 183 -22.91 -26.76 0.48
C MET A 183 -22.24 -26.32 -0.83
N ALA A 184 -21.47 -27.20 -1.48
CA ALA A 184 -20.81 -26.88 -2.74
C ALA A 184 -21.80 -26.52 -3.86
N ARG A 185 -22.95 -27.20 -3.92
CA ARG A 185 -24.00 -26.88 -4.89
C ARG A 185 -24.72 -25.56 -4.59
N VAL A 186 -24.84 -25.20 -3.32
CA VAL A 186 -25.46 -23.94 -2.89
C VAL A 186 -24.51 -22.79 -3.13
N LEU A 187 -23.29 -22.86 -2.61
CA LEU A 187 -22.25 -21.84 -2.78
C LEU A 187 -21.81 -21.70 -4.24
N GLY A 188 -21.81 -22.78 -5.02
CA GLY A 188 -21.56 -22.72 -6.48
C GLY A 188 -22.60 -21.95 -7.29
N ARG A 189 -23.66 -21.44 -6.66
CA ARG A 189 -24.68 -20.56 -7.26
C ARG A 189 -24.90 -19.29 -6.43
N ALA A 190 -24.05 -19.04 -5.42
CA ALA A 190 -24.13 -17.84 -4.61
C ALA A 190 -23.63 -16.62 -5.40
N SER A 191 -24.04 -15.44 -4.96
CA SER A 191 -23.57 -14.17 -5.52
C SER A 191 -22.11 -13.90 -5.14
N ASP A 192 -21.44 -13.03 -5.89
CA ASP A 192 -20.07 -12.61 -5.63
C ASP A 192 -19.92 -11.99 -4.23
N ALA A 193 -20.90 -11.21 -3.77
CA ALA A 193 -20.90 -10.68 -2.41
C ALA A 193 -20.84 -11.78 -1.32
N VAL A 194 -21.50 -12.92 -1.54
CA VAL A 194 -21.44 -14.05 -0.60
C VAL A 194 -20.07 -14.69 -0.67
N TRP A 195 -19.49 -14.85 -1.86
CA TRP A 195 -18.14 -15.38 -2.02
C TRP A 195 -17.08 -14.48 -1.38
N ALA A 196 -17.15 -13.17 -1.58
CA ALA A 196 -16.28 -12.19 -0.92
C ALA A 196 -16.34 -12.33 0.61
N SER A 197 -17.53 -12.56 1.17
CA SER A 197 -17.68 -12.83 2.61
C SER A 197 -17.05 -14.16 3.06
N VAL A 198 -17.13 -15.22 2.24
CA VAL A 198 -16.46 -16.51 2.51
C VAL A 198 -14.94 -16.38 2.43
N GLU A 199 -14.43 -15.66 1.44
CA GLU A 199 -12.99 -15.42 1.22
C GLU A 199 -12.41 -14.55 2.34
N GLN A 200 -13.10 -13.45 2.68
CA GLN A 200 -12.75 -12.63 3.85
C GLN A 200 -12.70 -13.46 5.11
N ARG A 201 -13.71 -14.33 5.34
CA ARG A 201 -13.72 -15.20 6.53
C ARG A 201 -12.59 -16.23 6.53
N TYR A 202 -12.21 -16.76 5.37
CA TYR A 202 -11.03 -17.62 5.24
C TYR A 202 -9.76 -16.86 5.64
N LEU A 203 -9.57 -15.63 5.15
CA LEU A 203 -8.41 -14.80 5.45
C LEU A 203 -8.36 -14.44 6.95
N GLU A 204 -9.47 -14.07 7.56
CA GLU A 204 -9.54 -13.80 9.01
C GLU A 204 -9.04 -14.99 9.86
N LEU A 205 -9.41 -16.22 9.45
CA LEU A 205 -9.07 -17.44 10.19
C LEU A 205 -7.65 -17.93 9.91
N ASN A 206 -7.13 -17.70 8.70
CA ASN A 206 -5.93 -18.38 8.19
C ASN A 206 -4.78 -17.45 7.81
N ALA A 207 -5.01 -16.15 7.60
CA ALA A 207 -3.94 -15.21 7.29
C ALA A 207 -3.16 -14.82 8.54
N ALA A 208 -1.83 -14.74 8.40
CA ALA A 208 -1.04 -14.01 9.36
C ALA A 208 -1.31 -12.51 9.18
N PRO A 209 -1.35 -11.70 10.26
CA PRO A 209 -1.47 -10.26 10.12
C PRO A 209 -0.40 -9.75 9.15
N PRO A 210 -0.79 -8.98 8.13
CA PRO A 210 0.17 -8.41 7.21
C PRO A 210 1.13 -7.46 7.94
N LEU A 211 2.37 -7.40 7.48
CA LEU A 211 3.23 -6.26 7.80
C LEU A 211 3.01 -5.19 6.76
N VAL A 212 2.75 -3.97 7.20
CA VAL A 212 2.75 -2.80 6.33
C VAL A 212 4.15 -2.20 6.32
N ALA A 213 4.69 -2.04 5.13
CA ALA A 213 5.99 -1.46 4.86
C ALA A 213 5.82 -0.13 4.12
N PRO A 214 6.31 0.99 4.68
CA PRO A 214 6.31 2.26 3.98
C PRO A 214 7.31 2.21 2.83
N LEU A 215 6.86 2.49 1.62
CA LEU A 215 7.69 2.65 0.43
C LEU A 215 7.47 4.04 -0.17
N ALA A 216 8.49 4.90 -0.07
CA ALA A 216 8.45 6.20 -0.72
C ALA A 216 8.82 6.07 -2.21
N CYS A 217 8.04 6.71 -3.09
CA CYS A 217 8.31 6.76 -4.51
C CYS A 217 9.60 7.58 -4.76
N PRO A 218 10.60 7.02 -5.47
CA PRO A 218 11.84 7.73 -5.75
C PRO A 218 11.64 8.90 -6.74
N ALA A 219 10.53 8.95 -7.47
CA ALA A 219 10.23 10.02 -8.41
C ALA A 219 9.55 11.20 -7.72
N CYS A 220 8.37 10.99 -7.10
CA CYS A 220 7.56 12.07 -6.55
C CYS A 220 7.55 12.17 -5.02
N GLY A 221 8.11 11.21 -4.28
CA GLY A 221 8.13 11.21 -2.82
C GLY A 221 6.91 10.55 -2.17
N THR A 222 5.86 10.22 -2.93
CA THR A 222 4.63 9.62 -2.37
C THR A 222 4.90 8.36 -1.57
N LEU A 223 4.32 8.30 -0.37
CA LEU A 223 4.40 7.14 0.50
C LEU A 223 3.32 6.11 0.12
N HIS A 224 3.77 4.87 0.00
CA HIS A 224 2.94 3.70 -0.26
C HIS A 224 2.99 2.77 0.93
N GLU A 225 1.83 2.25 1.30
CA GLU A 225 1.70 1.17 2.25
C GLU A 225 1.76 -0.16 1.51
N VAL A 226 2.96 -0.76 1.45
CA VAL A 226 3.16 -2.06 0.81
C VAL A 226 2.91 -3.15 1.84
N VAL A 227 1.93 -4.00 1.57
CA VAL A 227 1.64 -5.16 2.42
C VAL A 227 2.60 -6.31 2.10
N VAL A 228 3.26 -6.85 3.13
CA VAL A 228 4.28 -7.91 3.01
C VAL A 228 4.03 -9.04 4.02
N PRO A 229 4.06 -10.32 3.59
CA PRO A 229 4.13 -10.74 2.19
C PRO A 229 2.86 -10.30 1.45
N THR A 230 2.93 -10.17 0.12
CA THR A 230 1.80 -9.71 -0.70
C THR A 230 0.55 -10.52 -0.34
N PRO A 231 -0.54 -9.84 0.08
CA PRO A 231 -1.53 -10.43 0.99
C PRO A 231 -2.43 -11.48 0.33
N ASP A 232 -2.57 -11.43 -1.00
CA ASP A 232 -3.71 -12.12 -1.59
C ASP A 232 -3.42 -13.56 -1.96
N GLU A 233 -3.65 -14.43 -0.98
CA GLU A 233 -3.81 -15.86 -1.18
C GLU A 233 -4.97 -16.17 -2.15
N LEU A 234 -6.04 -15.38 -2.12
CA LEU A 234 -7.29 -15.66 -2.85
C LEU A 234 -7.53 -14.77 -4.08
N ASP A 235 -6.98 -13.56 -4.15
CA ASP A 235 -7.22 -12.63 -5.26
C ASP A 235 -5.97 -11.80 -5.62
N PRO A 236 -5.13 -12.25 -6.57
CA PRO A 236 -3.93 -11.51 -6.96
C PRO A 236 -4.22 -10.10 -7.52
N ASP A 237 -5.49 -9.80 -7.89
CA ASP A 237 -5.93 -8.51 -8.41
C ASP A 237 -6.67 -7.66 -7.36
N ALA A 238 -6.89 -8.13 -6.12
CA ALA A 238 -7.65 -7.40 -5.08
C ALA A 238 -7.01 -6.08 -4.64
N THR A 239 -5.67 -5.95 -4.74
CA THR A 239 -4.99 -4.66 -4.56
C THR A 239 -5.34 -3.63 -5.65
N ARG A 240 -5.99 -4.06 -6.73
CA ARG A 240 -6.58 -3.25 -7.80
C ARG A 240 -8.11 -3.31 -7.76
N THR A 241 -8.75 -3.13 -6.59
CA THR A 241 -10.18 -2.79 -6.60
C THR A 241 -10.37 -1.40 -7.18
N GLU A 242 -10.42 -1.30 -8.51
CA GLU A 242 -11.18 -0.26 -9.20
C GLU A 242 -12.64 -0.46 -8.73
N ARG A 243 -13.07 0.31 -7.73
CA ARG A 243 -14.48 0.34 -7.37
C ARG A 243 -15.22 0.92 -8.56
N ASP A 244 -16.18 0.18 -9.11
CA ASP A 244 -17.08 0.73 -10.12
C ASP A 244 -17.91 1.85 -9.47
N THR A 245 -17.48 3.08 -9.68
CA THR A 245 -18.11 4.28 -9.12
C THR A 245 -19.43 4.64 -9.82
N GLY A 246 -19.82 3.91 -10.88
CA GLY A 246 -21.07 4.08 -11.61
C GLY A 246 -21.18 5.39 -12.42
N ALA A 247 -20.32 6.38 -12.16
CA ALA A 247 -20.21 7.63 -12.92
C ALA A 247 -18.73 8.05 -13.03
N PRO A 248 -18.29 8.50 -14.22
CA PRO A 248 -16.94 9.03 -14.37
C PRO A 248 -16.78 10.31 -13.55
N PHE A 249 -15.59 10.51 -12.99
CA PHE A 249 -15.20 11.80 -12.41
C PHE A 249 -15.28 12.92 -13.47
N LEU A 250 -15.42 14.17 -13.01
CA LEU A 250 -15.43 15.36 -13.88
C LEU A 250 -14.20 15.36 -14.80
N SER A 251 -14.36 15.77 -16.06
CA SER A 251 -13.18 16.05 -16.88
C SER A 251 -12.37 17.22 -16.30
N GLU A 252 -11.08 17.30 -16.64
CA GLU A 252 -10.19 18.38 -16.19
C GLU A 252 -10.78 19.77 -16.44
N HIS A 253 -11.34 20.00 -17.64
CA HIS A 253 -11.98 21.27 -17.99
C HIS A 253 -13.31 21.52 -17.23
N GLU A 254 -14.05 20.46 -16.87
CA GLU A 254 -15.24 20.61 -16.02
C GLU A 254 -14.87 20.93 -14.58
N PHE A 255 -13.80 20.32 -14.07
CA PHE A 255 -13.24 20.60 -12.75
C PHE A 255 -12.71 22.04 -12.68
N GLU A 256 -11.94 22.48 -13.67
CA GLU A 256 -11.45 23.86 -13.76
C GLU A 256 -12.59 24.88 -13.77
N ARG A 257 -13.62 24.70 -14.61
CA ARG A 257 -14.80 25.57 -14.62
C ARG A 257 -15.60 25.54 -13.31
N LEU A 258 -15.55 24.43 -12.56
CA LEU A 258 -16.15 24.33 -11.23
C LEU A 258 -15.35 25.18 -10.24
N VAL A 259 -14.02 25.08 -10.23
CA VAL A 259 -13.12 25.94 -9.42
C VAL A 259 -13.33 27.42 -9.74
N GLU A 260 -13.30 27.81 -11.02
CA GLU A 260 -13.51 29.20 -11.47
C GLU A 260 -14.87 29.76 -11.01
N ARG A 261 -15.91 28.91 -10.99
CA ARG A 261 -17.25 29.31 -10.54
C ARG A 261 -17.34 29.48 -9.03
N LEU A 262 -16.64 28.66 -8.26
CA LEU A 262 -16.72 28.65 -6.79
C LEU A 262 -15.81 29.70 -6.16
N ALA A 263 -14.62 29.93 -6.73
CA ALA A 263 -13.59 30.77 -6.13
C ALA A 263 -14.07 32.19 -5.76
N PRO A 264 -14.80 32.95 -6.60
CA PRO A 264 -15.19 34.33 -6.27
C PRO A 264 -15.88 34.47 -4.91
N ALA A 265 -16.83 33.59 -4.60
CA ALA A 265 -17.57 33.65 -3.36
C ALA A 265 -16.70 33.29 -2.14
N ILE A 266 -15.80 32.32 -2.27
CA ILE A 266 -14.90 31.87 -1.19
C ILE A 266 -13.86 32.95 -0.87
N TYR A 267 -13.25 33.52 -1.90
CA TYR A 267 -12.27 34.60 -1.78
C TYR A 267 -12.89 35.86 -1.17
N GLU A 268 -14.09 36.24 -1.61
CA GLU A 268 -14.84 37.36 -1.03
C GLU A 268 -15.11 37.12 0.46
N ALA A 269 -15.54 35.91 0.84
CA ALA A 269 -15.81 35.56 2.23
C ALA A 269 -14.56 35.66 3.13
N ARG A 270 -13.37 35.35 2.60
CA ARG A 270 -12.08 35.48 3.29
C ARG A 270 -11.43 36.86 3.16
N GLY A 271 -12.03 37.78 2.40
CA GLY A 271 -11.50 39.13 2.18
C GLY A 271 -10.21 39.16 1.35
N VAL A 272 -9.96 38.13 0.55
CA VAL A 272 -8.78 38.02 -0.32
C VAL A 272 -9.17 38.38 -1.75
N ARG A 273 -8.35 39.15 -2.45
CA ARG A 273 -8.56 39.45 -3.87
C ARG A 273 -8.01 38.30 -4.71
N ILE A 274 -8.82 37.74 -5.61
CA ILE A 274 -8.41 36.65 -6.50
C ILE A 274 -7.18 37.02 -7.32
N GLU A 275 -7.05 38.28 -7.76
CA GLU A 275 -5.89 38.70 -8.56
C GLU A 275 -4.59 38.75 -7.76
N ALA A 276 -4.66 38.77 -6.43
CA ALA A 276 -3.47 38.72 -5.58
C ALA A 276 -2.97 37.29 -5.37
N VAL A 277 -3.88 36.32 -5.37
CA VAL A 277 -3.59 34.89 -5.19
C VAL A 277 -4.54 34.07 -6.06
N PRO A 278 -4.32 33.93 -7.37
CA PRO A 278 -5.31 33.25 -8.21
C PRO A 278 -5.37 31.75 -7.91
N PRO A 279 -6.56 31.12 -7.93
CA PRO A 279 -6.68 29.68 -7.94
C PRO A 279 -6.23 29.14 -9.30
N ARG A 280 -5.50 28.02 -9.30
CA ARG A 280 -5.09 27.31 -10.52
C ARG A 280 -5.35 25.83 -10.38
N VAL A 281 -5.77 25.19 -11.46
CA VAL A 281 -5.85 23.73 -11.54
C VAL A 281 -4.59 23.19 -12.18
N GLU A 282 -3.92 22.26 -11.49
CA GLU A 282 -2.74 21.57 -11.99
C GLU A 282 -3.10 20.10 -12.29
N PRO A 283 -3.08 19.67 -13.57
CA PRO A 283 -3.38 18.30 -13.95
C PRO A 283 -2.20 17.33 -13.77
N GLY A 284 -1.00 17.86 -13.53
CA GLY A 284 0.22 17.08 -13.39
C GLY A 284 0.31 16.22 -12.12
N VAL A 285 1.55 15.86 -11.78
CA VAL A 285 1.84 15.13 -10.54
C VAL A 285 1.71 16.10 -9.37
N PRO A 286 0.80 15.87 -8.41
CA PRO A 286 0.65 16.73 -7.25
C PRO A 286 1.90 16.69 -6.37
N ALA A 287 2.12 17.81 -5.68
CA ALA A 287 3.05 17.85 -4.57
C ALA A 287 2.59 16.88 -3.47
N THR A 288 3.53 16.44 -2.65
CA THR A 288 3.26 15.59 -1.50
C THR A 288 3.58 16.33 -0.24
N ASP A 289 2.81 16.08 0.81
CA ASP A 289 3.11 16.55 2.14
C ASP A 289 4.35 15.83 2.73
N ILE A 290 4.66 16.12 3.99
CA ILE A 290 5.79 15.48 4.70
C ILE A 290 5.52 14.01 5.06
N ALA A 291 4.27 13.57 5.05
CA ALA A 291 3.91 12.16 5.18
C ALA A 291 4.00 11.41 3.85
N GLY A 292 4.25 12.10 2.74
CA GLY A 292 4.25 11.55 1.40
C GLY A 292 2.85 11.33 0.85
N GLU A 293 1.84 11.99 1.40
CA GLU A 293 0.48 11.99 0.90
C GLU A 293 0.33 13.04 -0.22
N PRO A 294 -0.24 12.68 -1.38
CA PRO A 294 -0.53 13.65 -2.43
C PRO A 294 -1.50 14.73 -1.95
N LEU A 295 -1.14 16.00 -2.15
CA LEU A 295 -1.96 17.13 -1.74
C LEU A 295 -3.19 17.29 -2.65
N LEU A 296 -4.32 17.72 -2.07
CA LEU A 296 -5.49 18.19 -2.82
C LEU A 296 -5.29 19.62 -3.32
N GLY A 297 -4.76 20.48 -2.45
CA GLY A 297 -4.38 21.84 -2.79
C GLY A 297 -3.06 22.25 -2.12
N SER A 298 -2.53 23.38 -2.55
CA SER A 298 -1.39 24.01 -1.91
C SER A 298 -1.35 25.51 -2.16
N TYR A 299 -0.98 26.25 -1.12
CA TYR A 299 -0.60 27.65 -1.22
C TYR A 299 0.92 27.78 -1.24
N GLU A 300 1.46 28.18 -2.40
CA GLU A 300 2.91 28.35 -2.56
C GLU A 300 3.28 29.64 -3.30
N PRO A 301 4.36 30.34 -2.86
CA PRO A 301 4.98 31.38 -3.68
C PRO A 301 5.73 30.73 -4.85
N ARG A 302 5.25 30.95 -6.07
CA ARG A 302 5.94 30.55 -7.30
C ARG A 302 6.89 31.65 -7.77
N GLN A 303 8.07 31.22 -8.20
CA GLN A 303 9.06 32.08 -8.82
C GLN A 303 9.10 31.78 -10.31
N GLU A 304 8.66 32.73 -11.13
CA GLU A 304 8.82 32.65 -12.58
C GLU A 304 9.96 33.57 -13.01
N VAL A 305 10.87 33.06 -13.83
CA VAL A 305 11.91 33.89 -14.45
C VAL A 305 11.41 34.28 -15.83
N ASP A 306 11.18 35.58 -16.03
CA ASP A 306 10.71 36.08 -17.32
C ASP A 306 11.78 35.94 -18.42
N ALA A 307 11.39 36.20 -19.67
CA ALA A 307 12.29 36.12 -20.82
C ALA A 307 13.50 37.08 -20.74
N ALA A 308 13.45 38.09 -19.85
CA ALA A 308 14.53 39.04 -19.60
C ALA A 308 15.40 38.64 -18.39
N GLY A 309 15.08 37.54 -17.71
CA GLY A 309 15.84 37.02 -16.58
C GLY A 309 15.43 37.58 -15.21
N TYR A 310 14.32 38.32 -15.12
CA TYR A 310 13.81 38.81 -13.83
C TYR A 310 12.94 37.77 -13.16
N THR A 311 13.18 37.53 -11.87
CA THR A 311 12.32 36.68 -11.05
C THR A 311 11.09 37.45 -10.61
N GLN A 312 9.91 37.00 -11.04
CA GLN A 312 8.63 37.43 -10.54
C GLN A 312 8.14 36.44 -9.49
N LEU A 313 7.69 36.97 -8.35
CA LEU A 313 7.09 36.19 -7.28
C LEU A 313 5.57 36.29 -7.42
N GLU A 314 4.92 35.17 -7.66
CA GLU A 314 3.47 35.06 -7.72
C GLU A 314 3.01 34.12 -6.59
N PHE A 315 2.02 34.54 -5.81
CA PHE A 315 1.37 33.66 -4.84
C PHE A 315 0.18 33.01 -5.53
N VAL A 316 0.03 31.70 -5.44
CA VAL A 316 -1.10 30.98 -6.06
C VAL A 316 -1.65 29.92 -5.12
N VAL A 317 -2.95 29.68 -5.22
CA VAL A 317 -3.57 28.47 -4.66
C VAL A 317 -3.68 27.46 -5.78
N THR A 318 -2.99 26.34 -5.67
CA THR A 318 -3.04 25.25 -6.65
C THR A 318 -4.03 24.19 -6.17
N LEU A 319 -4.88 23.67 -7.06
CA LEU A 319 -5.69 22.48 -6.84
C LEU A 319 -5.23 21.39 -7.79
N TYR A 320 -4.97 20.20 -7.26
CA TYR A 320 -4.42 19.09 -8.04
C TYR A 320 -5.53 18.16 -8.53
N TYR A 321 -5.94 18.33 -9.79
CA TYR A 321 -7.01 17.55 -10.41
C TYR A 321 -6.81 16.04 -10.26
N ARG A 322 -5.55 15.58 -10.40
CA ARG A 322 -5.19 14.17 -10.30
C ARG A 322 -5.50 13.59 -8.91
N THR A 323 -5.28 14.34 -7.84
CA THR A 323 -5.58 13.90 -6.46
C THR A 323 -7.08 13.75 -6.27
N PHE A 324 -7.88 14.76 -6.66
CA PHE A 324 -9.34 14.69 -6.58
C PHE A 324 -9.92 13.50 -7.35
N ARG A 325 -9.44 13.27 -8.58
CA ARG A 325 -9.85 12.12 -9.38
C ARG A 325 -9.47 10.81 -8.70
N ARG A 326 -8.29 10.76 -8.08
CA ARG A 326 -7.81 9.54 -7.41
C ARG A 326 -8.64 9.18 -6.18
N VAL A 327 -8.99 10.17 -5.37
CA VAL A 327 -9.93 9.98 -4.23
C VAL A 327 -11.27 9.43 -4.74
N TRP A 328 -11.75 9.91 -5.89
CA TRP A 328 -12.98 9.40 -6.49
C TRP A 328 -12.84 7.92 -6.91
N GLU A 329 -11.75 7.58 -7.58
CA GLU A 329 -11.44 6.20 -8.02
C GLU A 329 -11.30 5.24 -6.83
N ASP A 330 -10.58 5.65 -5.78
CA ASP A 330 -10.19 4.77 -4.67
C ASP A 330 -11.32 4.66 -3.62
N GLU A 331 -12.02 5.76 -3.30
CA GLU A 331 -13.02 5.80 -2.23
C GLU A 331 -14.47 5.73 -2.72
N GLY A 332 -14.72 6.17 -3.96
CA GLY A 332 -16.04 6.26 -4.56
C GLY A 332 -16.52 7.70 -4.74
N SER A 333 -17.79 7.87 -5.14
CA SER A 333 -18.37 9.19 -5.37
C SER A 333 -18.44 10.02 -4.07
N TYR A 334 -17.95 11.26 -4.11
CA TYR A 334 -18.06 12.24 -3.03
C TYR A 334 -18.52 13.61 -3.55
N ASP A 335 -18.83 14.54 -2.64
CA ASP A 335 -19.22 15.90 -3.01
C ASP A 335 -18.00 16.73 -3.41
N VAL A 336 -17.62 16.65 -4.70
CA VAL A 336 -16.47 17.37 -5.27
C VAL A 336 -16.61 18.90 -5.10
N GLU A 337 -17.83 19.42 -5.10
CA GLU A 337 -18.07 20.85 -4.92
C GLU A 337 -17.76 21.30 -3.49
N ALA A 338 -18.18 20.49 -2.50
CA ALA A 338 -17.83 20.72 -1.10
C ALA A 338 -16.31 20.62 -0.88
N GLU A 339 -15.66 19.60 -1.47
CA GLU A 339 -14.22 19.39 -1.33
C GLU A 339 -13.38 20.54 -1.91
N ILE A 340 -13.77 21.06 -3.09
CA ILE A 340 -13.12 22.24 -3.69
C ILE A 340 -13.30 23.47 -2.79
N ARG A 341 -14.48 23.65 -2.19
CA ARG A 341 -14.73 24.77 -1.27
C ARG A 341 -13.82 24.69 -0.05
N GLU A 342 -13.77 23.53 0.58
CA GLU A 342 -12.93 23.28 1.75
C GLU A 342 -11.45 23.49 1.43
N THR A 343 -10.97 22.92 0.32
CA THR A 343 -9.59 23.08 -0.13
C THR A 343 -9.24 24.55 -0.37
N LEU A 344 -10.05 25.29 -1.15
CA LEU A 344 -9.78 26.70 -1.42
C LEU A 344 -9.79 27.56 -0.14
N ASP A 345 -10.73 27.30 0.76
CA ASP A 345 -10.88 28.02 2.01
C ASP A 345 -9.69 27.79 2.95
N HIS A 346 -9.22 26.54 3.03
CA HIS A 346 -8.04 26.12 3.80
C HIS A 346 -6.75 26.77 3.27
N GLU A 347 -6.50 26.73 1.96
CA GLU A 347 -5.30 27.33 1.37
C GLU A 347 -5.28 28.86 1.49
N LEU A 348 -6.45 29.51 1.49
CA LEU A 348 -6.55 30.94 1.76
C LEU A 348 -6.27 31.28 3.23
N GLU A 349 -6.54 30.38 4.16
CA GLU A 349 -6.18 30.55 5.56
C GLU A 349 -4.65 30.53 5.73
N HIS A 350 -3.96 29.60 5.07
CA HIS A 350 -2.49 29.60 4.98
C HIS A 350 -1.95 30.91 4.38
N HIS A 351 -2.57 31.42 3.32
CA HIS A 351 -2.19 32.71 2.74
C HIS A 351 -2.29 33.86 3.77
N LEU A 352 -3.42 33.96 4.48
CA LEU A 352 -3.63 35.01 5.47
C LEU A 352 -2.65 34.91 6.64
N HIS A 353 -2.36 33.68 7.08
CA HIS A 353 -1.34 33.42 8.09
C HIS A 353 0.08 33.78 7.63
N HIS A 354 0.41 33.46 6.38
CA HIS A 354 1.67 33.86 5.76
C HIS A 354 1.82 35.39 5.76
N LEU A 355 0.77 36.13 5.41
CA LEU A 355 0.76 37.60 5.46
C LEU A 355 0.93 38.14 6.89
N ALA A 356 0.45 37.41 7.91
CA ALA A 356 0.65 37.74 9.32
C ALA A 356 2.08 37.46 9.81
N GLY A 357 2.93 36.85 8.99
CA GLY A 357 4.33 36.56 9.28
C GLY A 357 4.57 35.27 10.07
N HIS A 358 3.52 34.49 10.34
CA HIS A 358 3.62 33.18 10.97
C HIS A 358 2.41 32.32 10.62
N ASP A 359 2.69 31.10 10.14
CA ASP A 359 1.69 30.07 9.87
C ASP A 359 1.68 28.99 10.96
N PRO A 360 0.76 29.09 11.94
CA PRO A 360 0.62 28.08 12.97
C PRO A 360 -0.06 26.80 12.46
N MET A 361 -0.83 26.86 11.36
CA MET A 361 -1.51 25.68 10.79
C MET A 361 -0.51 24.73 10.16
N ASP A 362 0.40 25.28 9.34
CA ASP A 362 1.50 24.51 8.74
C ASP A 362 2.37 23.78 9.78
N ALA A 363 2.57 24.39 10.95
CA ALA A 363 3.29 23.73 12.05
C ALA A 363 2.48 22.61 12.71
N ALA A 364 1.15 22.77 12.83
CA ALA A 364 0.24 21.80 13.41
C ALA A 364 0.06 20.58 12.49
N GLU A 365 -0.22 20.79 11.21
CA GLU A 365 -0.37 19.73 10.19
C GLU A 365 0.90 18.88 10.10
N ARG A 366 2.08 19.52 10.06
CA ARG A 366 3.35 18.78 10.11
C ARG A 366 3.54 18.00 11.42
N ALA A 367 2.96 18.44 12.53
CA ALA A 367 3.03 17.70 13.78
C ALA A 367 2.10 16.48 13.76
N GLU A 368 0.89 16.65 13.22
CA GLU A 368 -0.12 15.59 13.05
C GLU A 368 0.37 14.51 12.09
N ALA A 369 0.82 14.88 10.88
CA ALA A 369 1.39 13.97 9.90
C ALA A 369 2.56 13.14 10.50
N ARG A 370 3.44 13.78 11.28
CA ARG A 370 4.52 13.05 11.99
C ARG A 370 4.00 12.12 13.07
N GLN A 371 2.93 12.50 13.78
CA GLN A 371 2.33 11.67 14.81
C GLN A 371 1.66 10.42 14.21
N GLU A 372 0.96 10.58 13.09
CA GLU A 372 0.35 9.47 12.36
C GLU A 372 1.41 8.51 11.83
N LEU A 373 2.43 9.03 11.15
CA LEU A 373 3.56 8.22 10.70
C LEU A 373 4.25 7.49 11.88
N ARG A 374 4.36 8.12 13.06
CA ARG A 374 4.92 7.48 14.26
C ARG A 374 4.05 6.35 14.77
N ALA A 375 2.73 6.55 14.77
CA ALA A 375 1.78 5.54 15.19
C ALA A 375 1.80 4.32 14.26
N LEU A 376 1.95 4.55 12.95
CA LEU A 376 1.96 3.49 11.93
C LEU A 376 3.29 2.74 11.86
N TYR A 377 4.43 3.45 11.88
CA TYR A 377 5.74 2.87 11.53
C TYR A 377 6.74 2.81 12.68
N GLY A 378 6.51 3.57 13.76
CA GLY A 378 7.45 3.74 14.87
C GLY A 378 8.70 4.56 14.51
N ASP A 379 9.41 5.01 15.56
CA ASP A 379 10.49 6.00 15.44
C ASP A 379 11.69 5.54 14.60
N ARG A 380 12.05 4.26 14.67
CA ARG A 380 13.23 3.73 13.96
C ARG A 380 13.06 3.76 12.45
N ARG A 381 11.86 3.47 11.95
CA ARG A 381 11.57 3.49 10.51
C ARG A 381 11.50 4.91 9.99
N LEU A 382 10.91 5.82 10.76
CA LEU A 382 10.89 7.25 10.41
C LEU A 382 12.28 7.85 10.29
N ALA A 383 13.19 7.50 11.21
CA ALA A 383 14.58 7.94 11.12
C ALA A 383 15.27 7.47 9.83
N LYS A 384 14.96 6.26 9.34
CA LYS A 384 15.48 5.74 8.07
C LYS A 384 14.89 6.47 6.87
N LEU A 385 13.58 6.74 6.88
CA LEU A 385 12.91 7.51 5.81
C LEU A 385 13.49 8.93 5.72
N ALA A 386 13.57 9.64 6.85
CA ALA A 386 14.16 10.97 6.91
C ALA A 386 15.64 10.99 6.47
N ALA A 387 16.43 9.95 6.80
CA ALA A 387 17.81 9.85 6.33
C ALA A 387 17.91 9.64 4.80
N ARG A 388 16.99 8.86 4.21
CA ARG A 388 16.94 8.65 2.75
C ARG A 388 16.52 9.94 2.03
N GLU A 389 15.56 10.66 2.58
CA GLU A 389 15.12 11.98 2.07
C GLU A 389 16.26 13.00 2.13
N ALA A 390 16.92 13.15 3.29
CA ALA A 390 18.07 14.03 3.43
C ALA A 390 19.22 13.69 2.46
N ALA A 391 19.43 12.39 2.18
CA ALA A 391 20.42 11.95 1.19
C ALA A 391 20.00 12.31 -0.25
N ARG A 392 18.71 12.24 -0.58
CA ARG A 392 18.17 12.68 -1.87
C ARG A 392 18.35 14.18 -2.05
N ASP A 393 18.00 14.97 -1.05
CA ASP A 393 18.16 16.43 -1.07
C ASP A 393 19.62 16.83 -1.22
N LEU A 394 20.52 16.17 -0.48
CA LEU A 394 21.95 16.38 -0.63
C LEU A 394 22.43 16.00 -2.05
N GLY A 395 21.93 14.90 -2.61
CA GLY A 395 22.25 14.48 -3.98
C GLY A 395 21.79 15.49 -5.02
N GLN A 396 20.58 16.02 -4.88
CA GLN A 396 20.03 17.07 -5.75
C GLN A 396 20.81 18.38 -5.59
N PHE A 397 21.10 18.78 -4.36
CA PHE A 397 21.94 19.93 -4.07
C PHE A 397 23.32 19.81 -4.72
N VAL A 398 23.99 18.67 -4.57
CA VAL A 398 25.30 18.42 -5.21
C VAL A 398 25.18 18.47 -6.72
N ARG A 399 24.15 17.83 -7.32
CA ARG A 399 23.94 17.83 -8.77
C ARG A 399 23.75 19.23 -9.35
N VAL A 400 23.00 20.08 -8.66
CA VAL A 400 22.72 21.46 -9.08
C VAL A 400 23.90 22.39 -8.80
N THR A 401 24.56 22.24 -7.65
CA THR A 401 25.60 23.17 -7.18
C THR A 401 27.00 22.83 -7.72
N TRP A 402 27.30 21.55 -7.98
CA TRP A 402 28.61 21.11 -8.48
C TRP A 402 29.04 21.80 -9.78
N PRO A 403 28.19 21.98 -10.81
CA PRO A 403 28.54 22.74 -12.01
C PRO A 403 29.02 24.16 -11.70
N PHE A 404 28.44 24.85 -10.70
CA PHE A 404 28.88 26.19 -10.30
C PHE A 404 30.28 26.15 -9.69
N PHE A 405 30.58 25.18 -8.83
CA PHE A 405 31.93 25.03 -8.26
C PHE A 405 32.98 24.73 -9.34
N VAL A 406 32.64 23.91 -10.34
CA VAL A 406 33.52 23.66 -11.49
C VAL A 406 33.77 24.94 -12.29
N LEU A 407 32.73 25.73 -12.57
CA LEU A 407 32.87 27.01 -13.27
C LEU A 407 33.71 28.01 -12.48
N ILE A 408 33.52 28.11 -11.16
CA ILE A 408 34.32 28.94 -10.27
C ILE A 408 35.79 28.48 -10.29
N ALA A 409 36.05 27.17 -10.20
CA ALA A 409 37.40 26.62 -10.26
C ALA A 409 38.08 26.91 -11.61
N LEU A 410 37.36 26.79 -12.73
CA LEU A 410 37.87 27.13 -14.06
C LEU A 410 38.15 28.63 -14.20
N ALA A 411 37.27 29.49 -13.68
CA ALA A 411 37.47 30.94 -13.69
C ALA A 411 38.68 31.36 -12.84
N LEU A 412 38.83 30.78 -11.65
CA LEU A 412 39.99 30.99 -10.78
C LEU A 412 41.28 30.47 -11.43
N GLY A 413 41.25 29.30 -12.07
CA GLY A 413 42.37 28.74 -12.82
C GLY A 413 42.79 29.61 -14.00
N ALA A 414 41.83 30.14 -14.75
CA ALA A 414 42.09 31.09 -15.82
C ALA A 414 42.69 32.40 -15.28
N ALA A 415 42.11 32.97 -14.23
CA ALA A 415 42.60 34.20 -13.61
C ALA A 415 44.05 34.05 -13.07
N ALA A 416 44.38 32.88 -12.52
CA ALA A 416 45.75 32.55 -12.11
C ALA A 416 46.69 32.40 -13.32
N GLY A 417 46.26 31.73 -14.39
CA GLY A 417 47.03 31.55 -15.63
C GLY A 417 47.31 32.85 -16.39
N PHE A 418 46.39 33.83 -16.34
CA PHE A 418 46.56 35.16 -16.94
C PHE A 418 47.32 36.16 -16.04
N GLY A 419 47.77 35.74 -14.84
CA GLY A 419 48.54 36.58 -13.92
C GLY A 419 47.73 37.68 -13.23
N TRP A 420 46.40 37.56 -13.19
CA TRP A 420 45.51 38.55 -12.57
C TRP A 420 45.42 38.41 -11.04
N ILE A 421 45.78 37.24 -10.51
CA ILE A 421 45.86 36.99 -9.07
C ILE A 421 47.34 36.99 -8.68
N ARG A 422 47.79 38.10 -8.09
CA ARG A 422 49.05 38.15 -7.32
C ARG A 422 48.74 37.70 -5.90
N TRP A 423 49.27 36.54 -5.52
CA TRP A 423 49.25 36.04 -4.14
C TRP A 423 50.02 36.96 -3.19
#